data_AF-A0AAW7EAR9-F1
#
_entry.id   AF-A0AAW7EAR9-F1
#
_cell.length_a   1.000
_cell.length_b   1.000
_cell.length_c   1.000
_cell.angle_alpha   90.00
_cell.angle_beta   90.00
_cell.angle_gamma   90.00
#
_symmetry.space_group_name_H-M   'P 1'
#
loop_
_entity.id
_entity.type
_entity.pdbx_description
1 polymer ?
#
loop_
_entity_poly.entity_id
_entity_poly.type
_entity_poly.pdbx_seq_one_letter_code
_entity_poly.pdbx_strand_id
1 'polypeptide(L)'
;MYQTYNDIDIKQNATTVCIHLKITKSVFKHLMIPFVITCLVFLFIGISSLFTSLVKDTDSIFILLIWNSFACVLTYKTLTECLWLLYGKEKVSLDLTHMTLEKTYPLRFFQKNYTKKQMIDISEIINIQYDFWVQPTANLNLPKLEDGQILIETKQQKIYFGINLTDAEVKKILIVIKNHIQQNTLYTLTK
;
A
#
# COMPACT_ATOMS: atom_id res chain seq x y z
N MET A 1 26.20 -3.56 5.93
CA MET A 1 25.20 -3.29 6.99
C MET A 1 23.86 -3.15 6.28
N TYR A 2 22.97 -4.14 6.37
CA TYR A 2 21.66 -4.08 5.69
C TYR A 2 20.83 -3.00 6.39
N GLN A 3 20.60 -1.86 5.71
CA GLN A 3 19.71 -0.83 6.24
C GLN A 3 18.27 -1.37 6.18
N THR A 4 17.62 -1.49 7.33
CA THR A 4 16.19 -1.77 7.44
C THR A 4 15.41 -0.62 6.81
N TYR A 5 14.53 -0.91 5.85
CA TYR A 5 13.74 0.11 5.15
C TYR A 5 12.43 0.42 5.87
N ASN A 6 11.92 -0.55 6.64
CA ASN A 6 10.72 -0.45 7.45
C ASN A 6 10.99 -0.77 8.92
N ASP A 7 10.17 -0.21 9.80
CA ASP A 7 10.13 -0.59 11.21
C ASP A 7 9.07 -1.68 11.39
N ILE A 8 9.52 -2.85 11.86
CA ILE A 8 8.75 -4.09 11.93
C ILE A 8 8.73 -4.60 13.37
N ASP A 9 7.56 -4.54 14.00
CA ASP A 9 7.32 -5.08 15.33
C ASP A 9 6.41 -6.32 15.23
N ILE A 10 6.82 -7.42 15.86
CA ILE A 10 6.10 -8.70 15.82
C ILE A 10 5.79 -9.09 17.27
N LYS A 11 4.50 -9.19 17.58
CA LYS A 11 3.99 -9.65 18.87
C LYS A 11 3.26 -10.96 18.66
N GLN A 12 3.69 -12.01 19.37
CA GLN A 12 3.12 -13.33 19.25
C GLN A 12 2.75 -13.86 20.63
N ASN A 13 1.52 -14.35 20.74
CA ASN A 13 1.02 -15.15 21.85
C ASN A 13 0.56 -16.51 21.33
N ALA A 14 0.11 -17.41 22.22
CA ALA A 14 -0.24 -18.79 21.88
C ALA A 14 -1.30 -18.93 20.76
N THR A 15 -2.24 -17.99 20.66
CA THR A 15 -3.39 -18.06 19.74
C THR A 15 -3.43 -16.94 18.72
N THR A 16 -2.53 -15.97 18.82
CA THR A 16 -2.57 -14.75 17.98
C THR A 16 -1.18 -14.28 17.60
N VAL A 17 -1.03 -13.86 16.36
CA VAL A 17 0.16 -13.15 15.85
C VAL A 17 -0.24 -11.77 15.38
N CYS A 18 0.51 -10.75 15.76
CA CYS A 18 0.32 -9.38 15.30
C CYS A 18 1.64 -8.82 14.77
N ILE A 19 1.64 -8.39 13.52
CA ILE A 19 2.77 -7.80 12.81
C ILE A 19 2.42 -6.34 12.52
N HIS A 20 3.17 -5.41 13.10
CA HIS A 20 3.09 -3.98 12.83
C HIS A 20 4.20 -3.59 11.87
N LEU A 21 3.81 -2.93 10.79
CA LEU A 21 4.68 -2.42 9.75
C LEU A 21 4.51 -0.92 9.65
N LYS A 22 5.59 -0.18 9.90
CA LYS A 22 5.63 1.27 9.71
C LYS A 22 6.61 1.58 8.60
N ILE A 23 6.11 2.28 7.58
CA ILE A 23 6.93 2.68 6.44
C ILE A 23 7.87 3.79 6.89
N THR A 24 9.18 3.54 6.85
CA THR A 24 10.20 4.53 7.24
C THR A 24 10.98 5.09 6.06
N LYS A 25 11.20 4.28 5.02
CA LYS A 25 11.78 4.72 3.75
C LYS A 25 10.98 4.12 2.60
N SER A 26 10.71 4.94 1.58
CA SER A 26 10.01 4.49 0.38
C SER A 26 10.71 5.02 -0.85
N VAL A 27 11.15 4.11 -1.73
CA VAL A 27 11.79 4.49 -3.00
C VAL A 27 10.80 5.25 -3.89
N PHE A 28 9.51 4.92 -3.78
CA PHE A 28 8.42 5.60 -4.47
C PHE A 28 8.27 7.07 -4.05
N LYS A 29 8.84 7.51 -2.92
CA LYS A 29 8.86 8.93 -2.52
C LYS A 29 9.44 9.81 -3.63
N HIS A 30 10.56 9.39 -4.22
CA HIS A 30 11.27 10.17 -5.24
C HIS A 30 10.50 10.25 -6.55
N LEU A 31 9.65 9.26 -6.84
CA LEU A 31 8.81 9.24 -8.04
C LEU A 31 7.49 9.98 -7.83
N MET A 32 6.87 9.83 -6.66
CA MET A 32 5.55 10.38 -6.38
C MET A 32 5.55 11.88 -6.08
N ILE A 33 6.63 12.42 -5.48
CA ILE A 33 6.71 13.86 -5.20
C ILE A 33 6.63 14.70 -6.49
N PRO A 34 7.46 14.45 -7.54
CA PRO A 34 7.32 15.15 -8.81
C PRO A 34 5.93 15.01 -9.42
N PHE A 35 5.31 13.84 -9.31
CA PHE A 35 3.97 13.61 -9.84
C PHE A 35 2.89 14.43 -9.09
N VAL A 36 2.98 14.56 -7.77
CA VAL A 36 2.13 15.47 -6.97
C VAL A 36 2.31 16.92 -7.43
N ILE A 37 3.56 17.36 -7.62
CA ILE A 37 3.87 18.72 -8.07
C ILE A 37 3.24 18.98 -9.44
N THR A 38 3.41 18.06 -10.40
CA THR A 38 2.80 18.16 -11.73
C THR A 38 1.27 18.24 -11.66
N CYS A 39 0.63 17.43 -10.81
CA CYS A 39 -0.82 17.49 -10.61
C CYS A 39 -1.28 18.84 -10.07
N LEU A 40 -0.54 19.41 -9.10
CA LEU A 40 -0.82 20.74 -8.55
C LEU A 40 -0.65 21.85 -9.58
N VAL A 41 0.38 21.76 -10.45
CA VAL A 41 0.57 22.70 -11.55
C VAL A 41 -0.59 22.62 -12.55
N PHE A 42 -1.03 21.43 -12.94
CA PHE A 42 -2.19 21.27 -13.82
C PHE A 42 -3.48 21.81 -13.22
N LEU A 43 -3.68 21.60 -11.91
CA LEU A 43 -4.81 22.16 -11.18
C LEU A 43 -4.74 23.70 -11.19
N PHE A 44 -3.58 24.28 -10.90
CA PHE A 44 -3.39 25.73 -10.89
C PHE A 44 -3.66 26.36 -12.26
N ILE A 45 -3.12 25.77 -13.33
CA ILE A 45 -3.38 26.21 -14.70
C ILE A 45 -4.86 26.09 -15.03
N GLY A 46 -5.51 24.96 -14.68
CA GLY A 46 -6.94 24.74 -14.91
C GLY A 46 -7.82 25.79 -14.23
N ILE A 47 -7.51 26.13 -12.98
CA ILE A 47 -8.23 27.15 -12.20
C ILE A 47 -7.99 28.55 -12.81
N SER A 48 -6.75 28.88 -13.15
CA SER A 48 -6.41 30.17 -13.76
C SER A 48 -7.11 30.37 -15.11
N SER A 49 -7.16 29.32 -15.93
CA SER A 49 -7.90 29.33 -17.20
C SER A 49 -9.39 29.51 -16.97
N LEU A 50 -9.98 28.85 -15.98
CA LEU A 50 -11.40 29.00 -15.62
C LEU A 50 -11.72 30.46 -15.25
N PHE A 51 -10.89 31.11 -14.42
CA PHE A 51 -11.07 32.53 -14.08
C PHE A 51 -10.97 33.44 -15.31
N THR A 52 -10.07 33.13 -16.23
CA THR A 52 -9.91 33.93 -17.46
C THR A 52 -11.11 33.80 -18.38
N SER A 53 -11.62 32.57 -18.56
CA SER A 53 -12.81 32.27 -19.37
C SER A 53 -14.07 32.90 -18.76
N LEU A 54 -14.22 32.91 -17.44
CA LEU A 54 -15.35 33.59 -16.77
C LEU A 54 -15.43 35.09 -17.08
N VAL A 55 -14.32 35.74 -17.41
CA VAL A 55 -14.26 37.18 -17.72
C VAL A 55 -14.36 37.45 -19.23
N LYS A 56 -13.92 36.51 -20.09
CA LYS A 56 -13.71 36.79 -21.53
C LYS A 56 -14.44 35.87 -22.50
N ASP A 57 -14.67 34.62 -22.15
CA ASP A 57 -15.18 33.60 -23.09
C ASP A 57 -15.91 32.48 -22.34
N THR A 58 -17.24 32.49 -22.43
CA THR A 58 -18.11 31.57 -21.69
C THR A 58 -18.19 30.18 -22.29
N ASP A 59 -17.81 29.99 -23.55
CA ASP A 59 -18.05 28.73 -24.27
C ASP A 59 -17.11 27.61 -23.79
N SER A 60 -15.96 27.99 -23.24
CA SER A 60 -14.96 27.06 -22.70
C SER A 60 -15.18 26.66 -21.23
N ILE A 61 -16.11 27.31 -20.52
CA ILE A 61 -16.30 27.12 -19.06
C ILE A 61 -16.64 25.66 -18.73
N PHE A 62 -17.54 25.03 -19.49
CA PHE A 62 -17.98 23.67 -19.19
C PHE A 62 -16.84 22.65 -19.31
N ILE A 63 -16.02 22.77 -20.36
CA ILE A 63 -14.84 21.91 -20.58
C ILE A 63 -13.82 22.13 -19.45
N LEU A 64 -13.60 23.38 -19.05
CA LEU A 64 -12.69 23.72 -17.96
C LEU A 64 -13.18 23.20 -16.60
N LEU A 65 -14.49 23.18 -16.34
CA LEU A 65 -15.05 22.57 -15.13
C LEU A 65 -14.82 21.06 -15.08
N ILE A 66 -15.01 20.37 -16.20
CA ILE A 66 -14.70 18.93 -16.31
C ILE A 66 -13.21 18.69 -16.07
N TRP A 67 -12.34 19.45 -16.73
CA TRP A 67 -10.89 19.34 -16.56
C TRP A 67 -10.46 19.56 -15.11
N ASN A 68 -10.95 20.62 -14.46
CA ASN A 68 -10.64 20.92 -13.06
C ASN A 68 -11.15 19.84 -12.11
N SER A 69 -12.34 19.28 -12.36
CA SER A 69 -12.88 18.17 -11.56
C SER A 69 -11.99 16.93 -11.67
N PHE A 70 -11.58 16.59 -12.89
CA PHE A 70 -10.65 15.49 -13.14
C PHE A 70 -9.28 15.72 -12.46
N ALA A 71 -8.68 16.89 -12.68
CA ALA A 71 -7.40 17.27 -12.08
C ALA A 71 -7.46 17.24 -10.55
N CYS A 72 -8.58 17.68 -9.95
CA CYS A 72 -8.80 17.63 -8.51
C CYS A 72 -8.84 16.19 -7.98
N VAL A 73 -9.63 15.31 -8.61
CA VAL A 73 -9.72 13.89 -8.23
C VAL A 73 -8.37 13.19 -8.36
N LEU A 74 -7.65 13.46 -9.46
CA LEU A 74 -6.32 12.90 -9.70
C LEU A 74 -5.32 13.38 -8.64
N THR A 75 -5.24 14.70 -8.41
CA THR A 75 -4.36 15.30 -7.40
C THR A 75 -4.64 14.72 -6.02
N TYR A 76 -5.92 14.61 -5.64
CA TYR A 76 -6.34 14.06 -4.37
C TYR A 76 -5.92 12.59 -4.20
N LYS A 77 -6.15 11.74 -5.21
CA LYS A 77 -5.71 10.35 -5.17
C LYS A 77 -4.19 10.25 -5.05
N THR A 78 -3.46 10.98 -5.89
CA THR A 78 -2.00 10.98 -5.87
C THR A 78 -1.44 11.45 -4.53
N LEU A 79 -1.99 12.52 -3.97
CA LEU A 79 -1.56 13.04 -2.67
C LEU A 79 -1.81 12.02 -1.55
N THR A 80 -2.98 11.38 -1.55
CA THR A 80 -3.35 10.36 -0.55
C THR A 80 -2.37 9.19 -0.59
N GLU A 81 -2.07 8.67 -1.79
CA GLU A 81 -1.12 7.56 -1.94
C GLU A 81 0.31 7.99 -1.61
N CYS A 82 0.74 9.20 -2.02
CA CYS A 82 2.05 9.73 -1.67
C CYS A 82 2.22 9.86 -0.14
N LEU A 83 1.22 10.42 0.55
CA LEU A 83 1.22 10.52 2.01
C LEU A 83 1.25 9.15 2.68
N TRP A 84 0.53 8.17 2.15
CA TRP A 84 0.57 6.80 2.65
C TRP A 84 1.93 6.14 2.42
N LEU A 85 2.56 6.33 1.27
CA LEU A 85 3.92 5.85 1.00
C LEU A 85 4.98 6.49 1.91
N LEU A 86 4.71 7.68 2.45
CA LEU A 86 5.62 8.42 3.33
C LEU A 86 5.43 8.10 4.81
N TYR A 87 4.18 7.96 5.25
CA TYR A 87 3.83 7.92 6.67
C TYR A 87 2.76 6.87 7.00
N GLY A 88 2.41 6.04 6.03
CA GLY A 88 1.43 4.97 6.18
C GLY A 88 1.90 3.92 7.17
N LYS A 89 0.92 3.22 7.74
CA LYS A 89 1.14 2.08 8.62
C LYS A 89 0.29 0.93 8.16
N GLU A 90 0.82 -0.26 8.25
CA GLU A 90 0.09 -1.50 8.03
C GLU A 90 0.18 -2.39 9.27
N LYS A 91 -0.89 -3.12 9.53
CA LYS A 91 -0.95 -4.10 10.61
C LYS A 91 -1.58 -5.38 10.07
N VAL A 92 -0.92 -6.50 10.30
CA VAL A 92 -1.47 -7.83 10.03
C VAL A 92 -1.71 -8.50 11.37
N SER A 93 -2.93 -8.90 11.64
CA SER A 93 -3.26 -9.71 12.82
C SER A 93 -3.77 -11.05 12.33
N LEU A 94 -3.25 -12.13 12.88
CA LEU A 94 -3.73 -13.48 12.66
C LEU A 94 -4.27 -14.00 13.98
N ASP A 95 -5.47 -14.54 13.93
CA ASP A 95 -6.00 -15.43 14.95
C ASP A 95 -6.10 -16.86 14.38
N LEU A 96 -6.83 -17.73 15.06
CA LEU A 96 -6.94 -19.14 14.67
C LEU A 96 -7.70 -19.35 13.35
N THR A 97 -8.58 -18.43 12.97
CA THR A 97 -9.54 -18.60 11.87
C THR A 97 -9.45 -17.50 10.82
N HIS A 98 -8.94 -16.33 11.17
CA HIS A 98 -8.93 -15.14 10.34
C HIS A 98 -7.58 -14.43 10.34
N MET A 99 -7.29 -13.81 9.21
CA MET A 99 -6.27 -12.79 9.04
C MET A 99 -6.95 -11.44 8.84
N THR A 100 -6.64 -10.47 9.70
CA THR A 100 -7.06 -9.08 9.57
C THR A 100 -5.91 -8.22 9.09
N LEU A 101 -6.08 -7.61 7.93
CA LEU A 101 -5.17 -6.61 7.34
C LEU A 101 -5.74 -5.22 7.59
N GLU A 102 -4.95 -4.36 8.24
CA GLU A 102 -5.29 -2.96 8.48
C GLU A 102 -4.30 -2.06 7.76
N LYS A 103 -4.80 -1.16 6.91
CA LYS A 103 -4.01 -0.10 6.26
C LYS A 103 -4.42 1.25 6.81
N THR A 104 -3.51 1.95 7.46
CA THR A 104 -3.76 3.28 8.02
C THR A 104 -3.17 4.36 7.14
N TYR A 105 -4.06 5.21 6.63
CA TYR A 105 -3.79 6.39 5.82
C TYR A 105 -3.69 7.62 6.73
N PRO A 106 -2.60 8.39 6.69
CA PRO A 106 -2.47 9.61 7.49
C PRO A 106 -3.60 10.61 7.25
N LEU A 107 -4.08 10.69 6.00
CA LEU A 107 -5.16 11.56 5.58
C LEU A 107 -5.96 10.92 4.45
N ARG A 108 -7.29 10.83 4.59
CA ARG A 108 -8.21 10.41 3.53
C ARG A 108 -9.57 11.07 3.73
N PHE A 109 -10.14 11.71 2.71
CA PHE A 109 -11.44 12.40 2.74
C PHE A 109 -11.62 13.30 3.97
N PHE A 110 -10.61 14.13 4.27
CA PHE A 110 -10.56 15.00 5.46
C PHE A 110 -10.53 14.28 6.82
N GLN A 111 -10.48 12.95 6.84
CA GLN A 111 -10.29 12.17 8.05
C GLN A 111 -8.79 11.93 8.28
N LYS A 112 -8.30 12.29 9.47
CA LYS A 112 -6.94 12.00 9.91
C LYS A 112 -6.86 10.54 10.37
N ASN A 113 -5.75 9.86 10.05
CA ASN A 113 -5.47 8.49 10.48
C ASN A 113 -6.59 7.49 10.13
N TYR A 114 -7.14 7.59 8.92
CA TYR A 114 -8.17 6.67 8.43
C TYR A 114 -7.61 5.25 8.32
N THR A 115 -8.24 4.28 8.97
CA THR A 115 -7.85 2.86 8.89
C THR A 115 -8.85 2.08 8.03
N LYS A 116 -8.37 1.49 6.94
CA LYS A 116 -9.11 0.48 6.18
C LYS A 116 -8.79 -0.90 6.75
N LYS A 117 -9.81 -1.68 7.09
CA LYS A 117 -9.65 -3.07 7.53
C LYS A 117 -10.19 -4.03 6.49
N GLN A 118 -9.53 -5.16 6.34
CA GLN A 118 -9.95 -6.28 5.51
C GLN A 118 -9.70 -7.56 6.28
N MET A 119 -10.75 -8.37 6.44
CA MET A 119 -10.70 -9.66 7.11
C MET A 119 -10.73 -10.76 6.05
N ILE A 120 -9.92 -11.79 6.24
CA ILE A 120 -9.74 -12.91 5.32
C ILE A 120 -9.81 -14.19 6.15
N ASP A 121 -10.62 -15.14 5.75
CA ASP A 121 -10.64 -16.46 6.38
C ASP A 121 -9.36 -17.22 6.02
N ILE A 122 -8.69 -17.80 7.00
CA ILE A 122 -7.44 -18.55 6.77
C ILE A 122 -7.69 -19.74 5.81
N SER A 123 -8.89 -20.31 5.81
CA SER A 123 -9.31 -21.39 4.91
C SER A 123 -9.47 -20.95 3.44
N GLU A 124 -9.52 -19.65 3.16
CA GLU A 124 -9.57 -19.10 1.81
C GLU A 124 -8.19 -18.79 1.23
N ILE A 125 -7.14 -18.79 2.07
CA ILE A 125 -5.78 -18.51 1.65
C ILE A 125 -5.22 -19.72 0.89
N ILE A 126 -4.87 -19.49 -0.38
CA ILE A 126 -4.23 -20.48 -1.25
C ILE A 126 -2.71 -20.42 -1.07
N ASN A 127 -2.16 -19.21 -1.08
CA ASN A 127 -0.72 -19.01 -1.03
C ASN A 127 -0.34 -17.66 -0.40
N ILE A 128 0.83 -17.63 0.24
CA ILE A 128 1.46 -16.40 0.73
C ILE A 128 2.92 -16.42 0.31
N GLN A 129 3.31 -15.46 -0.51
CA GLN A 129 4.63 -15.40 -1.13
C GLN A 129 5.18 -13.97 -1.20
N TYR A 130 6.48 -13.88 -1.41
CA TYR A 130 7.13 -12.62 -1.70
C TYR A 130 6.98 -12.27 -3.18
N ASP A 131 6.55 -11.05 -3.46
CA ASP A 131 6.39 -10.48 -4.79
C ASP A 131 7.35 -9.31 -4.97
N PHE A 132 8.38 -9.52 -5.81
CA PHE A 132 9.36 -8.47 -6.12
C PHE A 132 8.75 -7.45 -7.08
N TRP A 133 9.00 -6.16 -6.86
CA TRP A 133 8.53 -5.11 -7.78
C TRP A 133 9.08 -5.27 -9.20
N VAL A 134 10.33 -5.75 -9.30
CA VAL A 134 10.96 -6.13 -10.56
C VAL A 134 11.43 -7.56 -10.40
N GLN A 135 10.79 -8.49 -11.12
CA GLN A 135 11.27 -9.86 -11.14
C GLN A 135 12.70 -9.88 -11.70
N PRO A 136 13.63 -10.61 -11.07
CA PRO A 136 14.98 -10.77 -11.60
C PRO A 136 14.92 -11.63 -12.87
N THR A 137 14.57 -11.04 -14.00
CA THR A 137 14.76 -11.66 -15.31
C THR A 137 16.25 -11.71 -15.60
N ALA A 138 16.78 -12.90 -15.89
CA ALA A 138 18.21 -13.19 -16.03
C ALA A 138 18.97 -12.38 -17.09
N ASN A 139 18.28 -11.62 -17.96
CA ASN A 139 18.87 -10.96 -19.14
C ASN A 139 18.73 -9.43 -19.18
N LEU A 140 18.23 -8.79 -18.13
CA LEU A 140 18.12 -7.33 -18.09
C LEU A 140 19.03 -6.78 -16.99
N ASN A 141 20.11 -6.09 -17.39
CA ASN A 141 20.98 -5.28 -16.53
C ASN A 141 20.25 -4.01 -16.03
N LEU A 142 19.00 -4.15 -15.60
CA LEU A 142 18.27 -3.08 -14.95
C LEU A 142 18.73 -2.98 -13.49
N PRO A 143 18.87 -1.77 -12.93
CA PRO A 143 19.14 -1.60 -11.52
C PRO A 143 18.07 -2.34 -10.70
N LYS A 144 18.51 -3.29 -9.88
CA LYS A 144 17.63 -4.13 -9.07
C LYS A 144 17.02 -3.27 -7.97
N LEU A 145 15.71 -3.13 -7.99
CA LEU A 145 14.96 -2.84 -6.78
C LEU A 145 14.81 -4.18 -6.04
N GLU A 146 15.68 -4.43 -5.05
CA GLU A 146 15.64 -5.65 -4.22
C GLU A 146 14.45 -5.69 -3.26
N ASP A 147 13.68 -4.62 -3.27
CA ASP A 147 12.50 -4.41 -2.47
C ASP A 147 11.25 -5.00 -3.18
N GLY A 148 10.26 -5.37 -2.37
CA GLY A 148 9.02 -5.93 -2.87
C GLY A 148 7.88 -5.76 -1.89
N GLN A 149 6.91 -6.64 -2.01
CA GLN A 149 5.72 -6.71 -1.16
C GLN A 149 5.32 -8.16 -0.93
N ILE A 150 4.51 -8.40 0.10
CA ILE A 150 3.96 -9.73 0.36
C ILE A 150 2.60 -9.84 -0.34
N LEU A 151 2.48 -10.87 -1.16
CA LEU A 151 1.26 -11.24 -1.86
C LEU A 151 0.57 -12.38 -1.10
N ILE A 152 -0.70 -12.15 -0.77
CA ILE A 152 -1.64 -13.17 -0.28
C ILE A 152 -2.61 -13.47 -1.41
N GLU A 153 -2.58 -14.72 -1.89
CA GLU A 153 -3.55 -15.22 -2.85
C GLU A 153 -4.67 -15.94 -2.12
N THR A 154 -5.89 -15.46 -2.32
CA THR A 154 -7.13 -16.08 -1.84
C THR A 154 -7.90 -16.68 -3.02
N LYS A 155 -8.91 -17.49 -2.74
CA LYS A 155 -9.81 -18.03 -3.78
C LYS A 155 -10.48 -16.95 -4.64
N GLN A 156 -10.67 -15.75 -4.10
CA GLN A 156 -11.43 -14.67 -4.75
C GLN A 156 -10.53 -13.58 -5.35
N GLN A 157 -9.37 -13.30 -4.72
CA GLN A 157 -8.56 -12.13 -5.06
C GLN A 157 -7.11 -12.25 -4.59
N LYS A 158 -6.27 -11.38 -5.16
CA LYS A 158 -4.90 -11.14 -4.75
C LYS A 158 -4.82 -9.90 -3.86
N ILE A 159 -4.15 -10.00 -2.73
CA ILE A 159 -4.05 -8.94 -1.73
C ILE A 159 -2.57 -8.68 -1.43
N TYR A 160 -2.18 -7.41 -1.40
CA TYR A 160 -0.79 -7.00 -1.20
C TYR A 160 -0.61 -6.24 0.12
N PHE A 161 0.45 -6.57 0.86
CA PHE A 161 0.83 -5.89 2.10
C PHE A 161 2.36 -5.82 2.25
N GLY A 162 2.83 -4.88 3.05
CA GLY A 162 4.24 -4.69 3.40
C GLY A 162 5.06 -4.23 2.20
N ILE A 163 4.94 -2.96 1.81
CA ILE A 163 5.74 -2.42 0.71
C ILE A 163 7.18 -2.14 1.14
N ASN A 164 8.10 -2.14 0.18
CA ASN A 164 9.52 -1.83 0.38
C ASN A 164 10.20 -2.73 1.42
N LEU A 165 9.79 -4.00 1.48
CA LEU A 165 10.46 -4.97 2.32
C LEU A 165 11.64 -5.58 1.59
N THR A 166 12.76 -5.69 2.28
CA THR A 166 13.91 -6.48 1.83
C THR A 166 13.61 -7.97 1.91
N ASP A 167 14.31 -8.80 1.13
CA ASP A 167 14.16 -10.27 1.18
C ASP A 167 14.31 -10.84 2.61
N ALA A 168 15.22 -10.29 3.42
CA ALA A 168 15.42 -10.71 4.81
C ALA A 168 14.21 -10.37 5.71
N GLU A 169 13.66 -9.16 5.58
CA GLU A 169 12.47 -8.72 6.34
C GLU A 169 11.25 -9.56 5.96
N VAL A 170 11.07 -9.85 4.67
CA VAL A 170 9.97 -10.67 4.18
C VAL A 170 10.09 -12.11 4.66
N LYS A 171 11.28 -12.71 4.57
CA LYS A 171 11.50 -14.07 5.08
C LYS A 171 11.12 -14.17 6.55
N LYS A 172 11.52 -13.19 7.38
CA LYS A 172 11.14 -13.12 8.79
C LYS A 172 9.61 -13.10 8.97
N ILE A 173 8.90 -12.25 8.25
CA ILE A 173 7.44 -12.13 8.31
C ILE A 173 6.75 -13.42 7.83
N LEU A 174 7.16 -13.96 6.68
CA LEU A 174 6.56 -15.15 6.07
C LEU A 174 6.72 -16.38 6.96
N ILE A 175 7.87 -16.56 7.60
CA ILE A 175 8.10 -17.67 8.54
C ILE A 175 7.09 -17.59 9.68
N VAL A 176 6.91 -16.42 10.29
CA VAL A 176 5.97 -16.23 11.41
C VAL A 176 4.53 -16.53 10.97
N ILE A 177 4.12 -16.02 9.82
CA ILE A 177 2.77 -16.25 9.27
C ILE A 177 2.54 -17.73 8.97
N LYS A 178 3.47 -18.37 8.24
CA LYS A 178 3.33 -19.77 7.83
C LYS A 178 3.34 -20.71 9.04
N ASN A 179 4.19 -20.46 10.02
CA ASN A 179 4.23 -21.26 11.26
C ASN A 179 2.91 -21.18 12.02
N HIS A 180 2.31 -19.98 12.12
CA HIS A 180 1.02 -19.82 12.80
C HIS A 180 -0.11 -20.53 12.06
N ILE A 181 -0.17 -20.40 10.73
CA ILE A 181 -1.18 -21.10 9.91
C ILE A 181 -1.02 -22.62 10.02
N GLN A 182 0.21 -23.15 9.98
CA GLN A 182 0.47 -24.59 10.12
C GLN A 182 0.11 -25.13 11.50
N GLN A 183 0.41 -24.39 12.57
CA GLN A 183 0.01 -24.75 13.94
C GLN A 183 -1.52 -24.85 14.06
N ASN A 184 -2.26 -23.96 13.37
CA ASN A 184 -3.71 -24.02 13.35
C ASN A 184 -4.23 -25.24 12.60
N THR A 185 -3.64 -25.60 11.45
CA THR A 185 -4.02 -26.82 10.72
C THR A 185 -3.82 -28.08 11.56
N LEU A 186 -2.74 -28.14 12.35
CA LEU A 186 -2.50 -29.25 13.29
C LEU A 186 -3.50 -29.26 14.45
N TYR A 187 -3.88 -28.08 14.97
CA TYR A 187 -4.85 -27.96 16.06
C TYR A 187 -6.29 -28.32 15.64
N THR A 188 -6.70 -27.98 14.42
CA THR A 188 -8.02 -28.36 13.89
C THR A 188 -8.11 -29.83 13.47
N LEU A 189 -6.99 -30.49 13.18
CA LEU A 189 -6.94 -31.94 12.89
C LEU A 189 -6.90 -32.82 14.15
N THR A 190 -6.59 -32.25 15.32
CA THR A 190 -6.43 -32.98 16.60
C THR A 190 -7.60 -32.79 17.57
N LYS A 191 -8.59 -31.98 17.22
CA LYS A 191 -9.88 -31.83 17.92
C LYS A 191 -11.00 -32.52 17.16
#